data_AF-A0A2D4FIP0-F1
#
_entry.id   AF-A0A2D4FIP0-F1
#
_cell.length_a   1.000
_cell.length_b   1.000
_cell.length_c   1.000
_cell.angle_alpha   90.00
_cell.angle_beta   90.00
_cell.angle_gamma   90.00
#
_symmetry.space_group_name_H-M   'P 1'
#
loop_
_entity.id
_entity.type
_entity.pdbx_description
1 polymer ?
#
loop_
_entity_poly.entity_id
_entity_poly.type
_entity_poly.pdbx_seq_one_letter_code
_entity_poly.pdbx_strand_id
1 'polypeptide(L)'
;MLLIHGHFYYVRISELVQYFFYKNVCFIFPQFLYQFFCGFSQQPLYDTAYLTLYNISFTSLPILLYSLMEQHVSSETLKRNPILYRDVAKNAHLRWHVFIYWTFLGVFDAVVFFFGAYFLFDNSTMTSNGQMFGNWTFGTLVFTVLVFTVTLKLALDTHH
;
A
#
# COMPACT_ATOMS: atom_id res chain seq x y z
N MET A 1 -5.77 31.94 -8.33
CA MET A 1 -4.64 30.99 -8.39
C MET A 1 -4.58 30.12 -7.13
N LEU A 2 -4.54 30.72 -5.93
CA LEU A 2 -4.32 30.03 -4.64
C LEU A 2 -5.40 29.01 -4.25
N LEU A 3 -6.69 29.31 -4.49
CA LEU A 3 -7.79 28.40 -4.15
C LEU A 3 -7.71 27.09 -4.96
N ILE A 4 -7.62 27.21 -6.29
CA ILE A 4 -7.60 26.06 -7.22
C ILE A 4 -6.38 25.18 -6.96
N HIS A 5 -5.17 25.77 -6.94
CA HIS A 5 -3.95 25.00 -6.74
C HIS A 5 -3.88 24.43 -5.32
N GLY A 6 -4.29 25.18 -4.30
CA GLY A 6 -4.31 24.71 -2.91
C GLY A 6 -5.24 23.53 -2.69
N HIS A 7 -6.42 23.53 -3.32
CA HIS A 7 -7.35 22.40 -3.29
C HIS A 7 -6.74 21.15 -3.91
N PHE A 8 -6.14 21.27 -5.10
CA PHE A 8 -5.43 20.15 -5.72
C PHE A 8 -4.32 19.67 -4.78
N TYR A 9 -3.34 20.50 -4.41
CA TYR A 9 -2.25 20.09 -3.53
C TYR A 9 -2.74 19.43 -2.23
N TYR A 10 -3.84 19.89 -1.64
CA TYR A 10 -4.39 19.29 -0.44
C TYR A 10 -4.92 17.87 -0.66
N VAL A 11 -5.80 17.66 -1.65
CA VAL A 11 -6.35 16.33 -1.97
C VAL A 11 -5.19 15.38 -2.28
N ARG A 12 -4.25 15.89 -3.07
CA ARG A 12 -3.07 15.18 -3.50
C ARG A 12 -2.19 14.66 -2.39
N ILE A 13 -1.81 15.55 -1.46
CA ILE A 13 -1.01 15.17 -0.31
C ILE A 13 -1.80 14.25 0.62
N SER A 14 -3.11 14.49 0.80
CA SER A 14 -3.94 13.70 1.70
C SER A 14 -4.05 12.24 1.29
N GLU A 15 -4.27 11.98 0.00
CA GLU A 15 -4.33 10.62 -0.56
C GLU A 15 -2.95 9.97 -0.59
N LEU A 16 -1.91 10.71 -0.96
CA LEU A 16 -0.54 10.21 -0.96
C LEU A 16 -0.12 9.75 0.45
N VAL A 17 -0.46 10.52 1.48
CA VAL A 17 -0.18 10.16 2.88
C VAL A 17 -0.96 8.90 3.28
N GLN A 18 -2.25 8.80 2.97
CA GLN A 18 -3.06 7.61 3.28
C GLN A 18 -2.52 6.35 2.61
N TYR A 19 -2.24 6.44 1.31
CA TYR A 19 -1.64 5.35 0.55
C TYR A 19 -0.26 4.97 1.08
N PHE A 20 0.55 5.96 1.49
CA PHE A 20 1.84 5.71 2.12
C PHE A 20 1.69 4.87 3.39
N PHE A 21 0.77 5.22 4.28
CA PHE A 21 0.52 4.42 5.49
C PHE A 21 0.01 3.02 5.15
N TYR A 22 -0.96 2.89 4.25
CA TYR A 22 -1.50 1.62 3.80
C TYR A 22 -0.40 0.66 3.33
N LYS A 23 0.45 1.08 2.38
CA LYS A 23 1.52 0.21 1.87
C LYS A 23 2.52 -0.18 2.97
N ASN A 24 2.86 0.74 3.88
CA ASN A 24 3.79 0.45 4.98
C ASN A 24 3.24 -0.66 5.89
N VAL A 25 1.97 -0.55 6.25
CA VAL A 25 1.26 -1.54 7.07
C VAL A 25 1.21 -2.87 6.34
N CYS A 26 0.84 -2.89 5.06
CA CYS A 26 0.79 -4.12 4.24
C CYS A 26 2.12 -4.88 4.23
N PHE A 27 3.25 -4.17 4.30
CA PHE A 27 4.58 -4.78 4.25
C PHE A 27 5.11 -5.24 5.60
N ILE A 28 4.95 -4.43 6.65
CA ILE A 28 5.49 -4.76 7.98
C ILE A 28 4.62 -5.78 8.69
N PHE A 29 3.31 -5.76 8.48
CA PHE A 29 2.39 -6.63 9.22
C PHE A 29 2.60 -8.14 8.96
N PRO A 30 2.87 -8.62 7.72
CA PRO A 30 3.25 -10.01 7.48
C PRO A 30 4.55 -10.39 8.18
N GLN A 31 5.53 -9.48 8.24
CA GLN A 31 6.78 -9.71 8.96
C GLN A 31 6.55 -9.79 10.48
N PHE A 32 5.61 -9.02 11.01
CA PHE A 32 5.16 -9.12 12.40
C PHE A 32 4.48 -10.46 12.68
N LEU A 33 3.55 -10.90 11.81
CA LEU A 33 2.90 -12.21 11.91
C LEU A 33 3.92 -13.35 11.88
N TYR A 34 4.91 -13.26 10.99
CA TYR A 34 5.96 -14.26 10.87
C TYR A 34 6.74 -14.48 12.18
N GLN A 35 6.90 -13.46 13.01
CA GLN A 35 7.63 -13.62 14.28
C GLN A 35 6.94 -14.52 15.29
N PHE A 36 5.61 -14.66 15.23
CA PHE A 36 4.91 -15.63 16.06
C PHE A 36 5.27 -17.07 15.68
N PHE A 37 5.53 -17.33 14.39
CA PHE A 37 5.91 -18.65 13.88
C PHE A 37 7.41 -18.94 14.07
N CYS A 38 8.26 -17.90 14.11
CA CYS A 38 9.69 -18.01 14.36
C CYS A 38 10.09 -18.02 15.85
N GLY A 39 9.13 -18.07 16.78
CA GLY A 39 9.41 -18.02 18.22
C GLY A 39 10.11 -16.73 18.66
N PHE A 40 9.83 -15.61 17.98
CA PHE A 40 10.46 -14.30 18.24
C PHE A 40 11.98 -14.25 18.11
N SER A 41 12.59 -15.14 17.32
CA SER A 41 14.02 -15.12 16.99
C SER A 41 14.45 -13.93 16.09
N GLN A 42 13.52 -13.03 15.75
CA GLN A 42 13.74 -11.86 14.88
C GLN A 42 14.21 -12.23 13.47
N GLN A 43 13.95 -13.44 13.01
CA GLN A 43 14.26 -13.84 11.65
C GLN A 43 13.44 -12.99 10.68
N PRO A 44 14.07 -12.24 9.75
CA PRO A 44 13.31 -11.45 8.80
C PRO A 44 12.62 -12.38 7.81
N LEU A 45 11.35 -12.06 7.50
CA LEU A 45 10.59 -12.75 6.46
C LEU A 45 11.15 -12.43 5.06
N TYR A 46 11.58 -11.17 4.87
CA TYR A 46 12.09 -10.68 3.60
C TYR A 46 13.60 -10.58 3.61
N ASP A 47 14.21 -10.80 2.45
CA ASP A 47 15.62 -10.52 2.23
C ASP A 47 15.92 -9.02 2.42
N THR A 48 17.14 -8.72 2.88
CA THR A 48 17.65 -7.35 3.01
C THR A 48 17.56 -6.55 1.71
N ALA A 49 17.71 -7.21 0.55
CA ALA A 49 17.50 -6.62 -0.77
C ALA A 49 16.05 -6.15 -0.98
N TYR A 50 15.06 -6.93 -0.51
CA TYR A 50 13.65 -6.52 -0.61
C TYR A 50 13.31 -5.36 0.33
N LEU A 51 13.87 -5.37 1.55
CA LEU A 51 13.72 -4.25 2.49
C LEU A 51 14.26 -2.93 1.91
N THR A 52 15.42 -2.99 1.27
CA THR A 52 16.06 -1.82 0.63
C THR A 52 15.32 -1.36 -0.62
N LEU A 53 14.93 -2.29 -1.51
CA LEU A 53 14.09 -1.98 -2.68
C LEU A 53 12.76 -1.36 -2.27
N TYR A 54 12.17 -1.84 -1.18
CA TYR A 54 10.93 -1.29 -0.67
C TYR A 54 11.13 0.13 -0.13
N ASN A 55 12.23 0.42 0.58
CA ASN A 55 12.66 1.78 0.99
C ASN A 55 12.89 2.76 -0.18
N ILE A 56 13.42 2.29 -1.30
CA ILE A 56 13.61 3.11 -2.49
C ILE A 56 12.27 3.35 -3.19
N SER A 57 11.44 2.32 -3.28
CA SER A 57 10.05 2.41 -3.76
C SER A 57 9.18 3.25 -2.82
N PHE A 58 9.56 3.35 -1.54
CA PHE A 58 8.84 4.09 -0.53
C PHE A 58 8.86 5.59 -0.77
N THR A 59 10.01 6.09 -1.22
CA THR A 59 10.30 7.52 -1.40
C THR A 59 10.03 7.99 -2.82
N SER A 60 10.28 7.16 -3.84
CA SER A 60 10.22 7.61 -5.24
C SER A 60 8.84 7.42 -5.89
N LEU A 61 8.27 6.22 -5.81
CA LEU A 61 7.09 5.84 -6.60
C LEU A 61 5.82 6.66 -6.31
N PRO A 62 5.43 6.92 -5.04
CA PRO A 62 4.23 7.71 -4.75
C PRO A 62 4.37 9.14 -5.27
N ILE A 63 5.56 9.74 -5.15
CA ILE A 63 5.79 11.11 -5.62
C ILE A 63 5.78 11.17 -7.14
N LEU A 64 6.41 10.19 -7.80
CA LEU A 64 6.55 10.16 -9.26
C LEU A 64 5.22 9.86 -9.96
N LEU A 65 4.48 8.85 -9.50
CA LEU A 65 3.23 8.42 -10.13
C LEU A 65 2.11 9.45 -9.90
N TYR A 66 2.07 10.03 -8.70
CA TYR A 66 1.15 11.10 -8.36
C TYR A 66 1.48 12.40 -9.12
N SER A 67 2.76 12.73 -9.28
CA SER A 67 3.20 13.88 -10.06
C SER A 67 2.89 13.77 -11.55
N LEU A 68 2.73 12.56 -12.09
CA LEU A 68 2.49 12.33 -13.53
C LEU A 68 1.00 12.24 -13.89
N MET A 69 0.15 11.69 -13.02
CA MET A 69 -1.20 11.26 -13.45
C MET A 69 -2.36 12.15 -12.98
N GLU A 70 -2.20 12.96 -11.93
CA GLU A 70 -3.37 13.40 -11.18
C GLU A 70 -3.89 14.78 -11.61
N GLN A 71 -4.88 14.82 -12.51
CA GLN A 71 -5.74 15.98 -12.75
C GLN A 71 -7.20 15.59 -12.48
N HIS A 72 -7.51 15.16 -11.24
CA HIS A 72 -8.81 14.60 -10.82
C HIS A 72 -10.04 15.44 -11.20
N VAL A 73 -9.87 16.74 -11.46
CA VAL A 73 -10.93 17.66 -11.90
C VAL A 73 -10.34 18.70 -12.85
N SER A 74 -10.98 18.95 -13.99
CA SER A 74 -10.64 20.11 -14.85
C SER A 74 -10.74 21.41 -14.05
N SER A 75 -9.76 22.29 -14.21
CA SER A 75 -9.72 23.61 -13.54
C SER A 75 -10.96 24.46 -13.83
N GLU A 76 -11.69 24.19 -14.91
CA GLU A 76 -12.94 24.87 -15.27
C GLU A 76 -14.12 24.38 -14.44
N THR A 77 -14.23 23.07 -14.22
CA THR A 77 -15.30 22.47 -13.39
C THR A 77 -15.19 22.92 -11.93
N LEU A 78 -13.95 23.00 -11.42
CA LEU A 78 -13.69 23.47 -10.06
C LEU A 78 -14.05 24.95 -9.88
N LYS A 79 -13.90 25.78 -10.93
CA LYS A 79 -14.37 27.18 -10.92
C LYS A 79 -15.90 27.29 -10.98
N ARG A 80 -16.56 26.38 -11.72
CA ARG A 80 -18.02 26.41 -11.92
C ARG A 80 -18.80 25.96 -10.68
N ASN A 81 -18.25 25.05 -9.88
CA ASN A 81 -18.92 24.50 -8.69
C ASN A 81 -18.11 24.76 -7.40
N PRO A 82 -18.33 25.91 -6.72
CA PRO A 82 -17.60 26.25 -5.49
C PRO A 82 -17.93 25.35 -4.30
N ILE A 83 -18.99 24.52 -4.38
CA ILE A 83 -19.42 23.62 -3.30
C ILE A 83 -18.38 22.53 -3.03
N LEU A 84 -17.65 22.04 -4.06
CA LEU A 84 -16.61 21.02 -3.89
C LEU A 84 -15.47 21.49 -2.96
N TYR A 85 -15.19 22.80 -2.89
CA TYR A 85 -14.20 23.33 -1.96
C TYR A 85 -14.58 23.14 -0.50
N ARG A 86 -15.88 23.03 -0.20
CA ARG A 86 -16.36 22.93 1.19
C ARG A 86 -16.03 21.57 1.81
N ASP A 87 -15.94 20.53 0.98
CA ASP A 87 -15.59 19.18 1.41
C ASP A 87 -14.09 19.07 1.72
N VAL A 88 -13.24 19.80 0.99
CA VAL A 88 -11.80 19.90 1.26
C VAL A 88 -11.48 20.85 2.43
N ALA A 89 -12.25 21.93 2.61
CA ALA A 89 -11.97 22.97 3.61
C ALA A 89 -12.02 22.51 5.09
N LYS A 90 -12.58 21.33 5.39
CA LYS A 90 -12.68 20.79 6.77
C LYS A 90 -11.75 19.62 7.06
N ASN A 91 -10.69 19.47 6.29
CA ASN A 91 -9.70 18.42 6.48
C ASN A 91 -10.30 17.00 6.35
N ALA A 92 -11.36 16.83 5.52
CA ALA A 92 -12.19 15.63 5.52
C ALA A 92 -11.42 14.35 5.13
N HIS A 93 -10.46 14.47 4.22
CA HIS A 93 -9.64 13.35 3.76
C HIS A 93 -8.64 12.89 4.82
N LEU A 94 -8.07 13.80 5.62
CA LEU A 94 -7.13 13.47 6.70
C LEU A 94 -7.81 13.22 8.06
N ARG A 95 -9.13 13.01 8.08
CA ARG A 95 -9.81 12.66 9.34
C ARG A 95 -9.31 11.32 9.87
N TRP A 96 -9.22 11.24 11.19
CA TRP A 96 -8.81 10.04 11.92
C TRP A 96 -9.58 8.77 11.51
N HIS A 97 -10.87 8.90 11.21
CA HIS A 97 -11.70 7.79 10.74
C HIS A 97 -11.22 7.23 9.40
N VAL A 98 -10.84 8.10 8.46
CA VAL A 98 -10.34 7.70 7.13
C VAL A 98 -8.96 7.05 7.29
N PHE A 99 -8.11 7.63 8.13
CA PHE A 99 -6.81 7.05 8.45
C PHE A 99 -6.91 5.63 9.05
N ILE A 100 -7.82 5.42 10.02
CA ILE A 100 -8.08 4.10 10.60
C ILE A 100 -8.59 3.15 9.52
N TYR A 101 -9.50 3.59 8.65
CA TYR A 101 -10.03 2.76 7.58
C TYR A 101 -8.91 2.23 6.66
N TRP A 102 -8.03 3.11 6.17
CA TRP A 102 -6.89 2.70 5.34
C TRP A 102 -5.90 1.80 6.08
N THR A 103 -5.69 2.06 7.37
CA THR A 103 -4.83 1.21 8.20
C THR A 103 -5.43 -0.19 8.36
N PHE A 104 -6.73 -0.27 8.67
CA PHE A 104 -7.43 -1.55 8.84
C PHE A 104 -7.48 -2.33 7.53
N LEU A 105 -7.72 -1.65 6.40
CA LEU A 105 -7.63 -2.24 5.07
C LEU A 105 -6.24 -2.85 4.83
N GLY A 106 -5.17 -2.11 5.16
CA GLY A 106 -3.81 -2.61 5.01
C GLY A 106 -3.47 -3.80 5.92
N VAL A 107 -4.00 -3.82 7.14
CA VAL A 107 -3.88 -4.98 8.04
C VAL A 107 -4.63 -6.17 7.46
N PHE A 108 -5.85 -5.98 6.96
CA PHE A 108 -6.64 -7.05 6.36
C PHE A 108 -5.92 -7.67 5.15
N ASP A 109 -5.44 -6.84 4.22
CA ASP A 109 -4.72 -7.31 3.04
C ASP A 109 -3.41 -8.03 3.43
N ALA A 110 -2.66 -7.50 4.40
CA ALA A 110 -1.48 -8.18 4.94
C ALA A 110 -1.77 -9.57 5.52
N VAL A 111 -2.85 -9.69 6.30
CA VAL A 111 -3.31 -10.97 6.85
C VAL A 111 -3.63 -11.94 5.73
N VAL A 112 -4.35 -11.48 4.69
CA VAL A 112 -4.68 -12.30 3.52
C VAL A 112 -3.41 -12.75 2.79
N PHE A 113 -2.41 -11.89 2.60
CA PHE A 113 -1.16 -12.27 1.94
C PHE A 113 -0.40 -13.33 2.75
N PHE A 114 -0.27 -13.13 4.06
CA PHE A 114 0.47 -14.04 4.94
C PHE A 114 -0.22 -15.40 5.06
N PHE A 115 -1.51 -15.42 5.40
CA PHE A 115 -2.25 -16.67 5.57
C PHE A 115 -2.53 -17.35 4.22
N GLY A 116 -2.77 -16.58 3.15
CA GLY A 116 -2.90 -17.13 1.80
C GLY A 116 -1.64 -17.86 1.36
N ALA A 117 -0.46 -17.26 1.58
CA ALA A 117 0.82 -17.92 1.34
C ALA A 117 1.01 -19.15 2.25
N TYR A 118 0.62 -19.05 3.53
CA TYR A 118 0.75 -20.14 4.50
C TYR A 118 -0.09 -21.36 4.11
N PHE A 119 -1.36 -21.17 3.76
CA PHE A 119 -2.23 -22.24 3.29
C PHE A 119 -1.75 -22.84 1.97
N LEU A 120 -1.20 -22.02 1.07
CA LEU A 120 -0.61 -22.53 -0.17
C LEU A 120 0.56 -23.46 0.15
N PHE A 121 1.47 -23.05 1.03
CA PHE A 121 2.62 -23.86 1.44
C PHE A 121 2.22 -25.16 2.12
N ASP A 122 1.19 -25.16 2.96
CA ASP A 122 0.67 -26.38 3.60
C ASP A 122 0.13 -27.39 2.57
N ASN A 123 -0.59 -26.90 1.55
CA ASN A 123 -1.15 -27.74 0.49
C ASN A 123 -0.15 -28.12 -0.61
N SER A 124 0.92 -27.35 -0.82
CA SER A 124 1.87 -27.52 -1.92
C SER A 124 3.31 -27.73 -1.45
N THR A 125 3.52 -28.45 -0.34
CA THR A 125 4.86 -28.72 0.25
C THR A 125 5.84 -29.44 -0.68
N MET A 126 5.40 -29.93 -1.85
CA MET A 126 6.24 -30.61 -2.83
C MET A 126 6.12 -29.92 -4.20
N THR A 127 7.23 -29.38 -4.70
CA THR A 127 7.35 -29.11 -6.15
C THR A 127 7.17 -30.42 -6.92
N SER A 128 6.78 -30.37 -8.21
CA SER A 128 6.74 -31.56 -9.09
C SER A 128 8.03 -32.40 -9.11
N ASN A 129 9.15 -31.83 -8.62
CA ASN A 129 10.47 -32.46 -8.50
C ASN A 129 10.82 -32.92 -7.07
N GLY A 130 9.87 -32.88 -6.13
CA GLY A 130 10.06 -33.33 -4.74
C GLY A 130 10.93 -32.42 -3.85
N GLN A 131 11.28 -31.21 -4.29
CA GLN A 131 12.02 -30.25 -3.47
C GLN A 131 11.09 -29.52 -2.50
N MET A 132 11.51 -29.42 -1.25
CA MET A 132 10.84 -28.66 -0.20
C MET A 132 11.09 -27.16 -0.36
N PHE A 133 10.05 -26.36 -0.18
CA PHE A 133 10.17 -24.91 -0.21
C PHE A 133 10.88 -24.39 1.05
N GLY A 134 11.91 -23.58 0.87
CA GLY A 134 12.62 -22.92 1.97
C GLY A 134 11.89 -21.67 2.46
N ASN A 135 12.29 -21.19 3.64
CA ASN A 135 11.72 -19.96 4.23
C ASN A 135 11.88 -18.72 3.31
N TRP A 136 13.02 -18.60 2.62
CA TRP A 136 13.22 -17.51 1.67
C TRP A 136 12.21 -17.52 0.51
N THR A 137 11.83 -18.71 0.04
CA THR A 137 10.82 -18.84 -1.02
C THR A 137 9.44 -18.39 -0.54
N PHE A 138 9.10 -18.65 0.73
CA PHE A 138 7.89 -18.15 1.35
C PHE A 138 7.88 -16.61 1.41
N GLY A 139 8.98 -16.00 1.87
CA GLY A 139 9.16 -14.55 1.88
C GLY A 139 9.03 -13.91 0.50
N THR A 140 9.64 -14.50 -0.53
CA THR A 140 9.52 -14.01 -1.92
C THR A 140 8.09 -14.09 -2.45
N LEU A 141 7.34 -15.14 -2.11
CA LEU A 141 5.94 -15.29 -2.54
C LEU A 141 5.07 -14.19 -1.92
N VAL A 142 5.15 -14.00 -0.61
CA VAL A 142 4.41 -12.93 0.10
C VAL A 142 4.77 -11.57 -0.49
N PHE A 143 6.06 -11.31 -0.74
CA PHE A 143 6.51 -10.06 -1.34
C PHE A 143 5.97 -9.84 -2.76
N THR A 144 5.91 -10.88 -3.58
CA THR A 144 5.39 -10.78 -4.96
C THR A 144 3.91 -10.42 -4.98
N VAL A 145 3.10 -11.08 -4.14
CA VAL A 145 1.66 -10.78 -4.01
C VAL A 145 1.44 -9.37 -3.48
N LEU A 146 2.26 -8.93 -2.52
CA LEU A 146 2.20 -7.57 -2.00
C LEU A 146 2.45 -6.53 -3.10
N VAL A 147 3.55 -6.67 -3.85
CA VAL A 147 3.89 -5.72 -4.91
C VAL A 147 2.77 -5.65 -5.96
N PHE A 148 2.26 -6.81 -6.39
CA PHE A 148 1.15 -6.87 -7.34
C PHE A 148 -0.11 -6.16 -6.83
N THR A 149 -0.49 -6.42 -5.57
CA THR A 149 -1.72 -5.87 -4.99
C THR A 149 -1.59 -4.36 -4.77
N VAL A 150 -0.44 -3.89 -4.30
CA VAL A 150 -0.17 -2.46 -4.10
C VAL A 150 -0.19 -1.72 -5.44
N THR A 151 0.46 -2.27 -6.49
CA THR A 151 0.41 -1.68 -7.84
C THR A 151 -1.00 -1.70 -8.43
N LEU A 152 -1.76 -2.78 -8.27
CA LEU A 152 -3.12 -2.88 -8.78
C LEU A 152 -4.08 -1.94 -8.04
N LYS A 153 -3.95 -1.81 -6.71
CA LYS A 153 -4.74 -0.86 -5.91
C LYS A 153 -4.52 0.57 -6.39
N LEU A 154 -3.27 0.94 -6.67
CA LEU A 154 -2.93 2.24 -7.23
C LEU A 154 -3.51 2.45 -8.63
N ALA A 155 -3.46 1.44 -9.49
CA ALA A 155 -4.06 1.50 -10.81
C ALA A 155 -5.59 1.67 -10.77
N LEU A 156 -6.26 1.08 -9.77
CA LEU A 156 -7.71 1.24 -9.56
C LEU A 156 -8.06 2.61 -8.96
N ASP A 157 -7.25 3.12 -8.04
CA ASP A 157 -7.50 4.44 -7.42
C ASP A 157 -7.19 5.59 -8.40
N THR A 158 -6.40 5.33 -9.44
CA THR A 158 -6.12 6.30 -10.49
C THR A 158 -7.28 6.36 -11.48
N HIS A 159 -8.33 7.12 -11.14
CA HIS A 159 -9.35 7.53 -12.10
C HIS A 159 -8.88 8.77 -12.88
N HIS A 160 -8.89 8.67 -14.21
CA HIS A 160 -8.60 9.75 -15.16
C HIS A 160 -9.61 10.91 -15.08
#